data_AF-A0A075V1B5-F1
#
_entry.id   AF-A0A075V1B5-F1
#
_cell.length_a   1.000
_cell.length_b   1.000
_cell.length_c   1.000
_cell.angle_alpha   90.00
_cell.angle_beta   90.00
_cell.angle_gamma   90.00
#
_symmetry.space_group_name_H-M   'P 1'
#
loop_
_entity.id
_entity.type
_entity.pdbx_description
1 polymer ?
#
loop_
_entity_poly.entity_id
_entity_poly.type
_entity_poly.pdbx_seq_one_letter_code
_entity_poly.pdbx_strand_id
1 'polypeptide(L)'
;MVSTGKHPQSCSNATGHVCKCGNCGGSQHGWEGWVTLAREPDQTRVAKRDSILKKLAKWCSPERKKTQNQPAREASMDLMRLDAAEWLARNAAGAAHTPPPPQRKGPERTAGDSPEGRRPDAETSDNAERIGAMNVSDFEAHAGSAAVMDIRTPPDVVDQVNVIAKAMTEDIWQEIVESLPGSPDEVRAIRLQLADHGWCDLLVGFVLVLEKFGKAVDTVPEKAKKLIVEAIRRSSKQEKRTQLTEVVVGMIVDKAWGAFKAVAIAQSPVLGVLANDELLRNLRMLAVFICPAPEKHEEVRNHAVDPLVKDACGYVSAEAKEWLGKQFDQWIERVEGQGERGGASEPGHTAEPQVARTSLK
;
A
#
# COMPACT_ATOMS: atom_id res chain seq x y z
N MET A 1 32.51 8.37 5.73
CA MET A 1 32.02 9.53 4.95
C MET A 1 30.58 9.79 5.37
N VAL A 2 30.30 10.95 5.97
CA VAL A 2 28.94 11.37 6.33
C VAL A 2 28.19 11.62 5.03
N SER A 3 27.17 10.82 4.73
CA SER A 3 26.39 10.99 3.50
C SER A 3 25.55 12.26 3.64
N THR A 4 26.02 13.34 3.03
CA THR A 4 25.28 14.59 2.80
C THR A 4 24.36 14.49 1.57
N GLY A 5 24.23 13.29 0.98
CA GLY A 5 23.65 13.08 -0.33
C GLY A 5 22.14 13.08 -0.32
N LYS A 6 21.55 14.11 -0.95
CA LYS A 6 20.12 14.22 -1.28
C LYS A 6 19.56 12.84 -1.65
N HIS A 7 18.46 12.46 -1.00
CA HIS A 7 17.72 11.26 -1.36
C HIS A 7 17.26 11.37 -2.82
N PRO A 8 17.60 10.41 -3.71
CA PRO A 8 17.22 10.52 -5.10
C PRO A 8 15.71 10.29 -5.22
N GLN A 9 15.03 11.16 -5.98
CA GLN A 9 13.59 11.03 -6.24
C GLN A 9 13.22 9.66 -6.86
N SER A 10 14.17 9.03 -7.57
CA SER A 10 14.00 7.68 -8.10
C SER A 10 13.83 6.59 -7.02
N CYS A 11 14.32 6.82 -5.81
CA CYS A 11 14.11 5.93 -4.67
C CYS A 11 12.74 6.16 -4.03
N SER A 12 12.29 7.41 -3.89
CA SER A 12 10.95 7.67 -3.34
C SER A 12 9.82 7.30 -4.28
N ASN A 13 10.07 7.41 -5.58
CA ASN A 13 9.18 6.96 -6.64
C ASN A 13 9.47 5.52 -7.11
N ALA A 14 10.29 4.77 -6.37
CA ALA A 14 10.70 3.44 -6.79
C ALA A 14 9.50 2.50 -6.88
N THR A 15 9.31 1.94 -8.07
CA THR A 15 8.43 0.77 -8.28
C THR A 15 9.20 -0.54 -8.16
N GLY A 16 10.53 -0.48 -8.09
CA GLY A 16 11.40 -1.63 -7.99
C GLY A 16 11.42 -2.24 -6.59
N HIS A 17 11.62 -3.56 -6.54
CA HIS A 17 11.57 -4.33 -5.30
C HIS A 17 12.86 -4.32 -4.47
N VAL A 18 13.77 -3.36 -4.69
CA VAL A 18 15.04 -3.24 -3.95
C VAL A 18 15.40 -1.77 -3.80
N CYS A 19 15.66 -1.33 -2.56
CA CYS A 19 16.21 -0.01 -2.29
C CYS A 19 17.73 -0.02 -2.52
N LYS A 20 18.19 0.74 -3.52
CA LYS A 20 19.61 0.84 -3.90
C LYS A 20 20.27 2.17 -3.55
N CYS A 21 19.54 3.12 -2.96
CA CYS A 21 20.07 4.46 -2.71
C CYS A 21 21.16 4.48 -1.61
N GLY A 22 21.20 3.47 -0.74
CA GLY A 22 22.12 3.38 0.40
C GLY A 22 21.92 4.47 1.46
N ASN A 23 21.02 5.43 1.23
CA ASN A 23 20.89 6.65 2.01
C ASN A 23 19.70 6.65 2.98
N CYS A 24 18.49 6.36 2.51
CA CYS A 24 17.30 6.36 3.37
C CYS A 24 17.12 5.08 4.18
N GLY A 25 17.97 4.06 3.97
CA GLY A 25 17.80 2.76 4.61
C GLY A 25 16.41 2.15 4.39
N GLY A 26 15.76 2.47 3.26
CA GLY A 26 14.41 2.05 2.90
C GLY A 26 13.26 2.91 3.44
N SER A 27 13.51 3.88 4.33
CA SER A 27 12.45 4.66 5.00
C SER A 27 11.57 5.42 4.01
N GLN A 28 12.18 5.87 2.92
CA GLN A 28 11.51 6.63 1.87
C GLN A 28 11.29 5.79 0.60
N HIS A 29 11.51 4.47 0.61
CA HIS A 29 11.48 3.68 -0.62
C HIS A 29 10.04 3.44 -1.12
N GLY A 30 9.73 3.97 -2.31
CA GLY A 30 8.52 3.66 -3.09
C GLY A 30 7.19 4.23 -2.58
N TRP A 31 7.02 4.45 -1.27
CA TRP A 31 5.71 4.84 -0.73
C TRP A 31 5.25 6.22 -1.21
N GLU A 32 6.16 7.19 -1.30
CA GLU A 32 5.84 8.54 -1.77
C GLU A 32 5.34 8.50 -3.22
N GLY A 33 5.94 7.65 -4.07
CA GLY A 33 5.49 7.46 -5.45
C GLY A 33 4.07 6.92 -5.56
N TRP A 34 3.65 6.02 -4.67
CA TRP A 34 2.28 5.49 -4.66
C TRP A 34 1.27 6.51 -4.12
N VAL A 35 1.63 7.27 -3.09
CA VAL A 35 0.80 8.36 -2.56
C VAL A 35 0.68 9.50 -3.57
N THR A 36 1.77 9.88 -4.23
CA THR A 36 1.77 10.89 -5.31
C THR A 36 0.89 10.45 -6.48
N LEU A 37 0.95 9.17 -6.86
CA LEU A 37 0.10 8.62 -7.92
C LEU A 37 -1.41 8.75 -7.61
N ALA A 38 -1.81 8.80 -6.35
CA ALA A 38 -3.20 9.07 -5.97
C ALA A 38 -3.64 10.50 -6.32
N ARG A 39 -2.71 11.45 -6.43
CA ARG A 39 -2.98 12.85 -6.81
C ARG A 39 -2.88 13.11 -8.31
N GLU A 40 -2.30 12.18 -9.08
CA GLU A 40 -2.16 12.30 -10.52
C GLU A 40 -3.53 12.25 -11.24
N PRO A 41 -3.62 12.68 -12.51
CA PRO A 41 -4.83 12.49 -13.33
C PRO A 41 -5.21 11.02 -13.50
N ASP A 42 -6.50 10.74 -13.69
CA ASP A 42 -7.02 9.38 -13.92
C ASP A 42 -6.33 8.67 -15.10
N GLN A 43 -5.99 9.40 -16.17
CA GLN A 43 -5.33 8.83 -17.33
C GLN A 43 -3.97 8.22 -16.99
N THR A 44 -3.22 8.81 -16.04
CA THR A 44 -1.93 8.30 -15.57
C THR A 44 -2.11 6.95 -14.86
N ARG A 45 -3.13 6.82 -14.02
CA ARG A 45 -3.45 5.57 -13.32
C ARG A 45 -3.95 4.49 -14.26
N VAL A 46 -4.83 4.83 -15.21
CA VAL A 46 -5.33 3.90 -16.25
C VAL A 46 -4.17 3.38 -17.11
N ALA A 47 -3.27 4.24 -17.57
CA ALA A 47 -2.10 3.82 -18.35
C ALA A 47 -1.18 2.88 -17.55
N LYS A 48 -1.02 3.14 -16.24
CA LYS A 48 -0.24 2.27 -15.35
C LYS A 48 -0.93 0.91 -15.14
N ARG A 49 -2.26 0.88 -14.96
CA ARG A 49 -3.06 -0.35 -14.90
C ARG A 49 -2.87 -1.19 -16.16
N ASP A 50 -3.07 -0.59 -17.33
CA ASP A 50 -2.91 -1.28 -18.62
C ASP A 50 -1.52 -1.87 -18.80
N SER A 51 -0.47 -1.14 -18.37
CA SER A 51 0.91 -1.63 -18.39
C SER A 51 1.11 -2.86 -17.49
N ILE A 52 0.54 -2.85 -16.27
CA ILE A 52 0.62 -3.98 -15.34
C ILE A 52 -0.15 -5.19 -15.88
N LEU A 53 -1.37 -4.99 -16.40
CA LEU A 53 -2.19 -6.05 -16.97
C LEU A 53 -1.53 -6.69 -18.20
N LYS A 54 -0.91 -5.90 -19.07
CA LYS A 54 -0.11 -6.42 -20.20
C LYS A 54 1.05 -7.30 -19.72
N LYS A 55 1.73 -6.92 -18.63
CA LYS A 55 2.77 -7.76 -18.01
C LYS A 55 2.16 -9.06 -17.48
N LEU A 56 1.07 -8.99 -16.73
CA LEU A 56 0.39 -10.17 -16.17
C LEU A 56 -0.05 -11.16 -17.26
N ALA A 57 -0.68 -10.66 -18.33
CA ALA A 57 -1.08 -11.46 -19.48
C ALA A 57 0.12 -12.14 -20.16
N LYS A 58 1.25 -11.43 -20.32
CA LYS A 58 2.49 -11.98 -20.87
C LYS A 58 3.10 -13.08 -19.98
N TRP A 59 2.99 -12.97 -18.67
CA TRP A 59 3.58 -13.93 -17.73
C TRP A 59 2.68 -15.15 -17.46
N CYS A 60 1.38 -15.02 -17.69
CA CYS A 60 0.40 -16.08 -17.43
C CYS A 60 -0.15 -16.73 -18.71
N SER A 61 0.60 -16.66 -19.82
CA SER A 61 0.21 -17.32 -21.07
C SER A 61 0.21 -18.86 -20.91
N PRO A 62 -0.71 -19.59 -21.58
CA PRO A 62 -0.80 -21.06 -21.47
C PRO A 62 0.49 -21.82 -21.79
N GLU A 63 1.34 -21.21 -22.63
CA GLU A 63 2.64 -21.74 -23.05
C GLU A 63 3.69 -21.73 -21.91
N ARG A 64 3.54 -20.82 -20.96
CA ARG A 64 4.36 -20.76 -19.75
C ARG A 64 3.65 -21.59 -18.70
N LYS A 65 4.16 -22.80 -18.45
CA LYS A 65 3.64 -23.72 -17.40
C LYS A 65 3.22 -22.93 -16.15
N LYS A 66 2.08 -23.31 -15.57
CA LYS A 66 1.41 -22.80 -14.34
C LYS A 66 2.28 -22.68 -13.08
N THR A 67 3.61 -22.75 -13.18
CA THR A 67 4.48 -22.47 -12.04
C THR A 67 4.35 -21.00 -11.68
N GLN A 68 3.98 -20.74 -10.42
CA GLN A 68 4.01 -19.44 -9.74
C GLN A 68 5.29 -18.68 -10.13
N ASN A 69 5.19 -17.83 -11.15
CA ASN A 69 6.37 -17.17 -11.70
C ASN A 69 6.56 -15.85 -10.96
N GLN A 70 7.75 -15.64 -10.43
CA GLN A 70 8.09 -14.47 -9.61
C GLN A 70 7.64 -13.13 -10.23
N PRO A 71 7.85 -12.85 -11.54
CA PRO A 71 7.38 -11.62 -12.17
C PRO A 71 5.86 -11.47 -12.22
N ALA A 72 5.10 -12.57 -12.25
CA ALA A 72 3.63 -12.52 -12.18
C ALA A 72 3.18 -12.15 -10.77
N ARG A 73 3.79 -12.74 -9.73
CA ARG A 73 3.55 -12.39 -8.32
C ARG A 73 3.87 -10.92 -8.04
N GLU A 74 5.00 -10.42 -8.54
CA GLU A 74 5.40 -9.01 -8.46
C GLU A 74 4.36 -8.10 -9.13
N ALA A 75 3.98 -8.42 -10.37
CA ALA A 75 2.98 -7.62 -11.11
C ALA A 75 1.58 -7.66 -10.45
N SER A 76 1.19 -8.77 -9.80
CA SER A 76 -0.07 -8.84 -9.04
C SER A 76 -0.03 -7.95 -7.80
N MET A 77 1.10 -7.87 -7.11
CA MET A 77 1.28 -6.95 -5.99
C MET A 77 1.30 -5.48 -6.44
N ASP A 78 1.91 -5.17 -7.58
CA ASP A 78 1.86 -3.83 -8.17
C ASP A 78 0.45 -3.42 -8.58
N LEU A 79 -0.36 -4.36 -9.09
CA LEU A 79 -1.78 -4.10 -9.36
C LEU A 79 -2.54 -3.77 -8.08
N MET A 80 -2.31 -4.53 -7.01
CA MET A 80 -2.93 -4.27 -5.71
C MET A 80 -2.51 -2.89 -5.13
N ARG A 81 -1.23 -2.51 -5.26
CA ARG A 81 -0.77 -1.17 -4.88
C ARG A 81 -1.44 -0.07 -5.68
N LEU A 82 -1.62 -0.29 -6.99
CA LEU A 82 -2.33 0.65 -7.84
C LEU A 82 -3.79 0.79 -7.40
N ASP A 83 -4.47 -0.31 -7.07
CA ASP A 83 -5.85 -0.27 -6.56
C ASP A 83 -5.97 0.53 -5.26
N ALA A 84 -5.02 0.37 -4.34
CA ALA A 84 -4.97 1.16 -3.11
C ALA A 84 -4.74 2.65 -3.40
N ALA A 85 -3.85 2.99 -4.35
CA ALA A 85 -3.64 4.38 -4.76
C ALA A 85 -4.86 4.99 -5.48
N GLU A 86 -5.56 4.21 -6.31
CA GLU A 86 -6.84 4.62 -6.92
C GLU A 86 -7.94 4.81 -5.87
N TRP A 87 -7.97 3.97 -4.84
CA TRP A 87 -8.88 4.14 -3.71
C TRP A 87 -8.62 5.46 -2.98
N LEU A 88 -7.36 5.77 -2.69
CA LEU A 88 -6.97 7.03 -2.08
C LEU A 88 -7.41 8.22 -2.96
N ALA A 89 -7.19 8.16 -4.27
CA ALA A 89 -7.59 9.20 -5.21
C ALA A 89 -9.10 9.49 -5.18
N ARG A 90 -9.93 8.43 -5.14
CA ARG A 90 -11.41 8.57 -5.09
C ARG A 90 -11.91 9.20 -3.80
N ASN A 91 -11.18 9.00 -2.70
CA ASN A 91 -11.57 9.47 -1.38
C ASN A 91 -10.90 10.80 -0.99
N ALA A 92 -10.08 11.38 -1.88
CA ALA A 92 -9.20 12.48 -1.54
C ALA A 92 -9.91 13.82 -1.22
N ALA A 93 -11.04 14.11 -1.85
CA ALA A 93 -11.70 15.40 -1.60
C ALA A 93 -13.16 15.33 -1.96
N GLY A 94 -13.94 14.50 -1.24
CA GLY A 94 -15.39 14.40 -1.44
C GLY A 94 -15.78 14.34 -2.91
N ALA A 95 -14.94 13.71 -3.75
CA ALA A 95 -15.03 13.76 -5.20
C ALA A 95 -16.44 13.26 -5.50
N ALA A 96 -17.31 14.20 -5.91
CA ALA A 96 -18.74 13.99 -6.06
C ALA A 96 -18.92 12.63 -6.70
N HIS A 97 -19.47 11.66 -5.96
CA HIS A 97 -19.50 10.24 -6.31
C HIS A 97 -19.61 10.06 -7.82
N THR A 98 -18.47 10.00 -8.51
CA THR A 98 -18.45 9.55 -9.88
C THR A 98 -18.48 8.05 -9.66
N PRO A 99 -19.62 7.38 -9.89
CA PRO A 99 -19.66 5.94 -9.76
C PRO A 99 -18.47 5.38 -10.54
N PRO A 100 -17.80 4.34 -10.01
CA PRO A 100 -16.64 3.76 -10.68
C PRO A 100 -17.01 3.55 -12.15
N PRO A 101 -16.14 3.93 -13.12
CA PRO A 101 -16.42 3.67 -14.51
C PRO A 101 -16.83 2.21 -14.63
N PRO A 102 -17.94 1.91 -15.34
CA PRO A 102 -18.50 0.57 -15.38
C PRO A 102 -17.36 -0.39 -15.67
N GLN A 103 -17.12 -1.34 -14.75
CA GLN A 103 -16.12 -2.37 -14.93
C GLN A 103 -16.39 -2.94 -16.31
N ARG A 104 -15.43 -2.72 -17.21
CA ARG A 104 -15.55 -3.15 -18.60
C ARG A 104 -15.68 -4.66 -18.51
N LYS A 105 -16.91 -5.19 -18.62
CA LYS A 105 -17.13 -6.61 -18.83
C LYS A 105 -16.22 -6.96 -20.00
N GLY A 106 -15.25 -7.84 -19.74
CA GLY A 106 -14.34 -8.30 -20.78
C GLY A 106 -15.14 -8.71 -22.02
N PRO A 107 -14.56 -8.61 -23.22
CA PRO A 107 -15.28 -8.89 -24.45
C PRO A 107 -15.99 -10.23 -24.32
N GLU A 108 -17.32 -10.16 -24.30
CA GLU A 108 -18.21 -11.30 -24.41
C GLU A 108 -17.75 -12.04 -25.66
N ARG A 109 -17.21 -13.25 -25.48
CA ARG A 109 -16.67 -14.05 -26.57
C ARG A 109 -17.84 -14.43 -27.48
N THR A 110 -18.09 -13.62 -28.50
CA THR A 110 -18.85 -14.05 -29.65
C THR A 110 -18.01 -15.09 -30.39
N ALA A 111 -18.49 -16.33 -30.32
CA ALA A 111 -18.04 -17.38 -31.21
C ALA A 111 -18.53 -17.07 -32.63
N GLY A 112 -17.64 -17.24 -33.61
CA GLY A 112 -17.99 -17.25 -35.03
C GLY A 112 -17.56 -15.98 -35.76
N ASP A 113 -16.36 -16.01 -36.32
CA ASP A 113 -16.15 -16.04 -37.79
C ASP A 113 -14.78 -15.47 -38.19
N SER A 114 -14.21 -16.12 -39.18
CA SER A 114 -12.91 -15.88 -39.82
C SER A 114 -13.13 -16.10 -41.32
N PRO A 115 -12.19 -15.73 -42.21
CA PRO A 115 -11.49 -14.46 -42.36
C PRO A 115 -11.53 -13.95 -43.82
N GLU A 116 -11.30 -12.66 -44.06
CA GLU A 116 -10.81 -12.06 -45.33
C GLU A 116 -10.82 -10.54 -45.11
N GLY A 117 -9.85 -9.70 -45.45
CA GLY A 117 -8.61 -9.76 -46.19
C GLY A 117 -8.17 -8.30 -46.43
N ARG A 118 -6.96 -8.11 -46.98
CA ARG A 118 -6.48 -6.90 -47.69
C ARG A 118 -5.73 -5.81 -46.89
N ARG A 119 -4.41 -5.73 -47.17
CA ARG A 119 -3.50 -4.57 -47.05
C ARG A 119 -3.82 -3.53 -48.15
N PRO A 120 -3.43 -2.24 -48.01
CA PRO A 120 -2.13 -1.71 -48.49
C PRO A 120 -1.44 -0.77 -47.48
N ASP A 121 -0.10 -0.74 -47.38
CA ASP A 121 0.88 0.19 -48.01
C ASP A 121 0.73 1.65 -47.52
N ALA A 122 1.65 2.17 -46.69
CA ALA A 122 2.95 2.80 -46.99
C ALA A 122 2.82 4.24 -47.54
N GLU A 123 3.42 5.21 -46.83
CA GLU A 123 3.99 6.53 -47.26
C GLU A 123 4.06 7.48 -46.03
N THR A 124 5.23 7.81 -45.47
CA THR A 124 6.30 8.77 -45.84
C THR A 124 6.09 10.21 -45.38
N SER A 125 7.23 10.89 -45.15
CA SER A 125 7.49 12.33 -44.96
C SER A 125 7.34 12.84 -43.52
N ASP A 126 8.43 13.12 -42.79
CA ASP A 126 9.44 14.19 -42.95
C ASP A 126 9.01 15.60 -42.55
N ASN A 127 9.98 16.27 -41.90
CA ASN A 127 10.14 17.68 -41.54
C ASN A 127 9.76 18.08 -40.10
N ALA A 128 10.71 18.48 -39.24
CA ALA A 128 11.85 19.42 -39.31
C ALA A 128 11.52 20.71 -38.56
N GLU A 129 12.34 20.94 -37.53
CA GLU A 129 12.81 22.18 -36.93
C GLU A 129 12.06 23.48 -37.25
N ARG A 130 11.65 24.18 -36.19
CA ARG A 130 11.79 25.64 -36.17
C ARG A 130 12.15 26.19 -34.80
N ILE A 131 13.35 26.76 -34.78
CA ILE A 131 13.93 27.67 -33.79
C ILE A 131 13.06 28.93 -33.68
N GLY A 132 12.88 29.47 -32.47
CA GLY A 132 12.18 30.73 -32.26
C GLY A 132 12.25 31.30 -30.85
N ALA A 133 13.35 31.99 -30.58
CA ALA A 133 13.46 33.26 -29.83
C ALA A 133 13.10 33.37 -28.33
N MET A 134 14.01 34.10 -27.68
CA MET A 134 14.06 34.60 -26.31
C MET A 134 13.01 35.69 -26.01
N ASN A 135 12.65 35.80 -24.73
CA ASN A 135 12.38 37.03 -23.94
C ASN A 135 12.35 36.54 -22.48
N VAL A 136 13.35 36.72 -21.63
CA VAL A 136 13.87 37.92 -20.94
C VAL A 136 12.80 38.82 -20.33
N SER A 137 12.81 38.81 -18.98
CA SER A 137 12.34 39.81 -17.99
C SER A 137 10.86 40.18 -17.96
N ASP A 138 10.18 39.73 -16.92
CA ASP A 138 9.69 40.61 -15.83
C ASP A 138 9.22 39.75 -14.65
N PHE A 139 9.92 39.82 -13.52
CA PHE A 139 9.39 39.33 -12.25
C PHE A 139 9.86 40.26 -11.13
N GLU A 140 9.00 41.22 -10.82
CA GLU A 140 9.03 42.00 -9.60
C GLU A 140 8.76 41.11 -8.38
N ALA A 141 9.43 41.46 -7.29
CA ALA A 141 9.34 40.82 -6.00
C ALA A 141 8.23 41.43 -5.13
N HIS A 142 7.85 40.64 -4.11
CA HIS A 142 7.04 40.98 -2.92
C HIS A 142 5.51 40.90 -3.10
N ALA A 143 4.71 40.39 -2.16
CA ALA A 143 4.93 40.16 -0.74
C ALA A 143 4.16 38.89 -0.28
N GLY A 144 4.66 38.28 0.80
CA GLY A 144 4.10 37.09 1.41
C GLY A 144 2.66 37.30 1.90
N SER A 145 1.75 36.50 1.35
CA SER A 145 0.46 36.23 1.97
C SER A 145 0.63 34.95 2.79
N ALA A 146 0.76 35.10 4.11
CA ALA A 146 0.61 34.00 5.03
C ALA A 146 -0.82 33.47 4.89
N ALA A 147 -0.97 32.36 4.17
CA ALA A 147 -2.22 31.64 4.08
C ALA A 147 -2.64 31.23 5.50
N VAL A 148 -3.63 31.93 6.04
CA VAL A 148 -4.41 31.49 7.18
C VAL A 148 -5.02 30.15 6.77
N MET A 149 -4.49 29.04 7.29
CA MET A 149 -5.10 27.73 7.06
C MET A 149 -6.52 27.76 7.61
N ASP A 150 -7.49 27.60 6.72
CA ASP A 150 -8.89 27.42 7.07
C ASP A 150 -9.03 26.09 7.83
N ILE A 151 -9.29 26.19 9.14
CA ILE A 151 -9.38 25.07 10.10
C ILE A 151 -10.63 24.19 9.83
N ARG A 152 -11.45 24.49 8.82
CA ARG A 152 -12.78 23.87 8.65
C ARG A 152 -12.86 22.70 7.68
N THR A 153 -11.82 22.42 6.89
CA THR A 153 -11.84 21.23 6.01
C THR A 153 -11.02 20.11 6.66
N PRO A 154 -11.62 18.96 7.00
CA PRO A 154 -10.85 17.82 7.49
C PRO A 154 -9.81 17.44 6.44
N PRO A 155 -8.58 17.07 6.86
CA PRO A 155 -7.52 16.74 5.92
C PRO A 155 -7.96 15.59 5.02
N ASP A 156 -7.71 15.77 3.72
CA ASP A 156 -7.82 14.75 2.67
C ASP A 156 -7.18 13.42 3.14
N VAL A 157 -7.80 12.28 2.85
CA VAL A 157 -7.25 10.95 3.21
C VAL A 157 -5.83 10.73 2.66
N VAL A 158 -5.51 11.27 1.49
CA VAL A 158 -4.16 11.25 0.91
C VAL A 158 -3.19 12.03 1.79
N ASP A 159 -3.60 13.19 2.31
CA ASP A 159 -2.79 13.98 3.23
C ASP A 159 -2.61 13.27 4.57
N GLN A 160 -3.66 12.60 5.08
CA GLN A 160 -3.54 11.82 6.30
C GLN A 160 -2.52 10.69 6.16
N VAL A 161 -2.61 9.90 5.08
CA VAL A 161 -1.64 8.83 4.77
C VAL A 161 -0.24 9.39 4.63
N ASN A 162 -0.08 10.51 3.91
CA ASN A 162 1.21 11.17 3.72
C ASN A 162 1.82 11.65 5.05
N VAL A 163 1.03 12.29 5.92
CA VAL A 163 1.49 12.77 7.23
C VAL A 163 1.93 11.61 8.12
N ILE A 164 1.15 10.53 8.18
CA ILE A 164 1.52 9.33 8.95
C ILE A 164 2.82 8.72 8.38
N ALA A 165 2.91 8.58 7.06
CA ALA A 165 4.09 8.01 6.40
C ALA A 165 5.35 8.80 6.70
N LYS A 166 5.32 10.13 6.51
CA LYS A 166 6.47 11.01 6.76
C LYS A 166 6.93 10.94 8.21
N ALA A 167 6.00 11.11 9.15
CA ALA A 167 6.33 11.09 10.56
C ALA A 167 6.95 9.76 11.01
N MET A 168 6.42 8.63 10.52
CA MET A 168 6.89 7.32 10.93
C MET A 168 8.12 6.83 10.16
N THR A 169 8.56 7.54 9.11
CA THR A 169 9.66 7.07 8.25
C THR A 169 10.70 8.16 7.99
N GLU A 170 10.36 9.17 7.21
CA GLU A 170 11.26 10.24 6.76
C GLU A 170 11.77 11.08 7.93
N ASP A 171 10.86 11.59 8.77
CA ASP A 171 11.16 12.62 9.76
C ASP A 171 12.05 12.10 10.90
N ILE A 172 11.91 10.81 11.23
CA ILE A 172 12.72 10.16 12.27
C ILE A 172 14.03 9.57 11.75
N TRP A 173 14.24 9.53 10.43
CA TRP A 173 15.35 8.78 9.84
C TRP A 173 16.72 9.33 10.26
N GLN A 174 16.88 10.66 10.24
CA GLN A 174 18.15 11.28 10.60
C GLN A 174 18.51 11.03 12.06
N GLU A 175 17.52 11.16 12.96
CA GLU A 175 17.69 10.89 14.39
C GLU A 175 18.04 9.42 14.65
N ILE A 176 17.42 8.49 13.92
CA ILE A 176 17.77 7.06 13.98
C ILE A 176 19.23 6.86 13.58
N VAL A 177 19.65 7.40 12.43
CA VAL A 177 21.02 7.23 11.92
C VAL A 177 22.06 7.78 12.89
N GLU A 178 21.81 8.94 13.50
CA GLU A 178 22.68 9.55 14.51
C GLU A 178 22.73 8.74 15.81
N SER A 179 21.67 7.99 16.12
CA SER A 179 21.58 7.14 17.31
C SER A 179 22.11 5.71 17.08
N LEU A 180 22.47 5.33 15.86
CA LEU A 180 22.93 3.97 15.56
C LEU A 180 24.30 3.71 16.20
N PRO A 181 24.48 2.58 16.91
CA PRO A 181 25.76 2.22 17.49
C PRO A 181 26.74 1.72 16.42
N GLY A 182 28.04 1.81 16.75
CA GLY A 182 29.12 1.18 15.98
C GLY A 182 29.87 2.13 15.05
N SER A 183 30.79 1.53 14.30
CA SER A 183 31.60 2.17 13.27
C SER A 183 30.76 2.58 12.05
N PRO A 184 31.27 3.48 11.18
CA PRO A 184 30.56 3.86 9.95
C PRO A 184 30.16 2.69 9.03
N ASP A 185 30.96 1.62 9.01
CA ASP A 185 30.66 0.42 8.21
C ASP A 185 29.56 -0.44 8.82
N GLU A 186 29.52 -0.56 10.16
CA GLU A 186 28.44 -1.22 10.89
C GLU A 186 27.12 -0.46 10.72
N VAL A 187 27.16 0.87 10.86
CA VAL A 187 26.00 1.74 10.60
C VAL A 187 25.50 1.58 9.16
N ARG A 188 26.41 1.52 8.18
CA ARG A 188 26.05 1.25 6.78
C ARG A 188 25.39 -0.11 6.61
N ALA A 189 25.90 -1.15 7.27
CA ALA A 189 25.31 -2.49 7.24
C ALA A 189 23.90 -2.50 7.84
N ILE A 190 23.69 -1.85 8.98
CA ILE A 190 22.36 -1.70 9.60
C ILE A 190 21.39 -1.01 8.64
N ARG A 191 21.79 0.10 8.01
CA ARG A 191 20.94 0.83 7.04
C ARG A 191 20.54 -0.03 5.85
N LEU A 192 21.46 -0.85 5.33
CA LEU A 192 21.16 -1.78 4.24
C LEU A 192 20.19 -2.88 4.68
N GLN A 193 20.31 -3.39 5.91
CA GLN A 193 19.39 -4.39 6.44
C GLN A 193 18.01 -3.80 6.78
N LEU A 194 17.92 -2.54 7.20
CA LEU A 194 16.63 -1.84 7.33
C LEU A 194 15.95 -1.66 5.97
N ALA A 195 16.74 -1.39 4.93
CA ALA A 195 16.24 -1.28 3.56
C ALA A 195 15.68 -2.61 3.02
N ASP A 196 16.12 -3.73 3.60
CA ASP A 196 15.62 -5.07 3.34
C ASP A 196 14.48 -5.41 4.31
N HIS A 197 13.30 -4.86 4.04
CA HIS A 197 12.05 -5.13 4.76
C HIS A 197 11.91 -4.62 6.21
N GLY A 198 12.89 -3.94 6.79
CA GLY A 198 12.81 -3.46 8.18
C GLY A 198 11.62 -2.52 8.44
N TRP A 199 11.33 -1.62 7.49
CA TRP A 199 10.22 -0.65 7.63
C TRP A 199 8.84 -1.28 7.49
N CYS A 200 8.66 -2.24 6.59
CA CYS A 200 7.37 -2.93 6.49
C CYS A 200 7.13 -3.86 7.69
N ASP A 201 8.17 -4.44 8.31
CA ASP A 201 8.00 -5.15 9.58
C ASP A 201 7.60 -4.22 10.73
N LEU A 202 8.21 -3.03 10.78
CA LEU A 202 7.85 -2.01 11.77
C LEU A 202 6.36 -1.65 11.65
N LEU A 203 5.90 -1.33 10.43
CA LEU A 203 4.49 -0.99 10.18
C LEU A 203 3.54 -2.16 10.48
N VAL A 204 3.92 -3.40 10.13
CA VAL A 204 3.15 -4.59 10.53
C VAL A 204 3.11 -4.73 12.05
N GLY A 205 4.21 -4.46 12.76
CA GLY A 205 4.22 -4.42 14.22
C GLY A 205 3.20 -3.43 14.80
N PHE A 206 3.10 -2.22 14.23
CA PHE A 206 2.07 -1.25 14.61
C PHE A 206 0.66 -1.74 14.31
N VAL A 207 0.43 -2.37 13.15
CA VAL A 207 -0.85 -3.00 12.81
C VAL A 207 -1.25 -4.02 13.88
N LEU A 208 -0.34 -4.93 14.26
CA LEU A 208 -0.58 -5.94 15.29
C LEU A 208 -0.87 -5.33 16.66
N VAL A 209 -0.18 -4.24 17.02
CA VAL A 209 -0.45 -3.50 18.27
C VAL A 209 -1.86 -2.93 18.26
N LEU A 210 -2.28 -2.28 17.17
CA LEU A 210 -3.61 -1.70 17.07
C LEU A 210 -4.72 -2.76 17.01
N GLU A 211 -4.48 -3.90 16.36
CA GLU A 211 -5.41 -5.03 16.39
C GLU A 211 -5.57 -5.60 17.81
N LYS A 212 -4.46 -5.71 18.55
CA LYS A 212 -4.46 -6.33 19.87
C LYS A 212 -5.00 -5.41 20.97
N PHE A 213 -4.61 -4.14 20.95
CA PHE A 213 -4.88 -3.20 22.04
C PHE A 213 -5.92 -2.15 21.66
N GLY A 214 -6.15 -1.90 20.37
CA GLY A 214 -7.11 -0.90 19.89
C GLY A 214 -6.90 0.44 20.61
N LYS A 215 -7.95 0.92 21.27
CA LYS A 215 -7.93 2.20 22.02
C LYS A 215 -7.12 2.15 23.32
N ALA A 216 -6.78 0.96 23.82
CA ALA A 216 -5.99 0.81 25.03
C ALA A 216 -4.48 0.93 24.76
N VAL A 217 -4.07 1.20 23.52
CA VAL A 217 -2.66 1.25 23.10
C VAL A 217 -1.80 2.18 23.97
N ASP A 218 -2.33 3.33 24.38
CA ASP A 218 -1.62 4.31 25.22
C ASP A 218 -1.53 3.91 26.69
N THR A 219 -2.31 2.93 27.14
CA THR A 219 -2.29 2.44 28.53
C THR A 219 -1.23 1.38 28.76
N VAL A 220 -0.67 0.80 27.69
CA VAL A 220 0.30 -0.30 27.76
C VAL A 220 1.50 -0.11 26.80
N PRO A 221 2.14 1.08 26.78
CA PRO A 221 3.15 1.42 25.77
C PRO A 221 4.33 0.44 25.77
N GLU A 222 4.82 0.01 26.93
CA GLU A 222 5.95 -0.94 27.01
C GLU A 222 5.59 -2.32 26.44
N LYS A 223 4.36 -2.80 26.68
CA LYS A 223 3.89 -4.07 26.09
C LYS A 223 3.68 -3.94 24.58
N ALA A 224 3.19 -2.79 24.12
CA ALA A 224 2.99 -2.50 22.72
C ALA A 224 4.33 -2.44 21.96
N LYS A 225 5.30 -1.65 22.45
CA LYS A 225 6.65 -1.60 21.87
C LYS A 225 7.31 -2.97 21.84
N LYS A 226 7.23 -3.74 22.94
CA LYS A 226 7.76 -5.11 22.97
C LYS A 226 7.13 -6.01 21.90
N LEU A 227 5.83 -5.85 21.63
CA LEU A 227 5.15 -6.58 20.56
C LEU A 227 5.72 -6.22 19.18
N ILE A 228 5.98 -4.94 18.93
CA ILE A 228 6.58 -4.46 17.66
C ILE A 228 8.00 -5.04 17.49
N VAL A 229 8.83 -4.95 18.54
CA VAL A 229 10.19 -5.53 18.54
C VAL A 229 10.12 -7.03 18.22
N GLU A 230 9.20 -7.76 18.84
CA GLU A 230 9.04 -9.19 18.59
C GLU A 230 8.56 -9.50 17.17
N ALA A 231 7.64 -8.69 16.62
CA ALA A 231 7.17 -8.84 15.25
C ALA A 231 8.34 -8.71 14.25
N ILE A 232 9.19 -7.69 14.42
CA ILE A 232 10.37 -7.48 13.57
C ILE A 232 11.35 -8.65 13.69
N ARG A 233 11.61 -9.13 14.92
CA ARG A 233 12.55 -10.23 15.16
C ARG A 233 12.06 -11.59 14.67
N ARG A 234 10.75 -11.82 14.64
CA ARG A 234 10.14 -13.06 14.10
C ARG A 234 9.86 -13.01 12.62
N SER A 235 10.09 -11.87 11.97
CA SER A 235 9.84 -11.70 10.54
C SER A 235 10.52 -12.79 9.72
N SER A 236 9.82 -13.30 8.71
CA SER A 236 10.32 -14.19 7.66
C SER A 236 11.51 -13.62 6.88
N LYS A 237 11.85 -12.33 7.09
CA LYS A 237 13.00 -11.64 6.51
C LYS A 237 14.20 -11.50 7.45
N GLN A 238 14.09 -11.98 8.69
CA GLN A 238 15.12 -11.75 9.70
C GLN A 238 16.44 -12.50 9.45
N GLU A 239 16.43 -13.65 8.78
CA GLU A 239 17.63 -14.49 8.58
C GLU A 239 18.81 -13.70 7.95
N LYS A 240 18.50 -12.74 7.08
CA LYS A 240 19.51 -11.92 6.37
C LYS A 240 19.89 -10.64 7.12
N ARG A 241 19.30 -10.39 8.29
CA ARG A 241 19.36 -9.12 9.01
C ARG A 241 20.03 -9.23 10.37
N THR A 242 21.24 -9.77 10.37
CA THR A 242 22.02 -10.08 11.57
C THR A 242 22.40 -8.86 12.42
N GLN A 243 22.44 -7.66 11.83
CA GLN A 243 22.77 -6.40 12.51
C GLN A 243 21.53 -5.73 13.11
N LEU A 244 20.31 -6.17 12.76
CA LEU A 244 19.08 -5.75 13.41
C LEU A 244 18.90 -6.51 14.73
N THR A 245 19.81 -6.22 15.65
CA THR A 245 19.79 -6.74 17.02
C THR A 245 18.61 -6.16 17.80
N GLU A 246 18.29 -6.77 18.93
CA GLU A 246 17.23 -6.29 19.82
C GLU A 246 17.44 -4.82 20.26
N VAL A 247 18.68 -4.42 20.50
CA VAL A 247 19.03 -3.03 20.86
C VAL A 247 18.73 -2.07 19.72
N VAL A 248 19.16 -2.40 18.50
CA VAL A 248 18.93 -1.56 17.31
C VAL A 248 17.43 -1.46 17.01
N VAL A 249 16.72 -2.59 17.04
CA VAL A 249 15.27 -2.63 16.80
C VAL A 249 14.52 -1.86 17.87
N GLY A 250 14.87 -2.03 19.15
CA GLY A 250 14.25 -1.31 20.27
C GLY A 250 14.37 0.20 20.11
N MET A 251 15.55 0.70 19.74
CA MET A 251 15.76 2.13 19.48
C MET A 251 14.88 2.66 18.34
N ILE A 252 14.79 1.94 17.22
CA ILE A 252 13.95 2.34 16.07
C ILE A 252 12.48 2.36 16.47
N VAL A 253 12.03 1.33 17.20
CA VAL A 253 10.65 1.24 17.70
C VAL A 253 10.35 2.40 18.64
N ASP A 254 11.29 2.80 19.51
CA ASP A 254 11.09 3.93 20.41
C ASP A 254 10.89 5.25 19.66
N LYS A 255 11.71 5.52 18.63
CA LYS A 255 11.57 6.73 17.80
C LYS A 255 10.26 6.72 17.01
N ALA A 256 9.96 5.62 16.34
CA ALA A 256 8.73 5.46 15.57
C ALA A 256 7.48 5.56 16.46
N TRP A 257 7.53 5.01 17.68
CA TRP A 257 6.44 5.11 18.65
C TRP A 257 6.22 6.56 19.12
N GLY A 258 7.30 7.30 19.36
CA GLY A 258 7.24 8.72 19.68
C GLY A 258 6.54 9.53 18.59
N ALA A 259 6.97 9.34 17.34
CA ALA A 259 6.39 10.01 16.18
C ALA A 259 4.92 9.60 15.93
N PHE A 260 4.62 8.31 16.05
CA PHE A 260 3.26 7.79 15.93
C PHE A 260 2.31 8.46 16.92
N LYS A 261 2.69 8.57 18.20
CA LYS A 261 1.88 9.28 19.21
C LYS A 261 1.69 10.75 18.87
N ALA A 262 2.74 11.42 18.41
CA ALA A 262 2.66 12.83 18.05
C ALA A 262 1.63 13.07 16.93
N VAL A 263 1.64 12.23 15.89
CA VAL A 263 0.65 12.31 14.80
C VAL A 263 -0.74 11.90 15.25
N ALA A 264 -0.87 10.81 16.03
CA ALA A 264 -2.17 10.35 16.52
C ALA A 264 -2.87 11.42 17.38
N ILE A 265 -2.12 12.15 18.21
CA ILE A 265 -2.63 13.29 18.99
C ILE A 265 -3.00 14.45 18.07
N ALA A 266 -2.12 14.81 17.13
CA ALA A 266 -2.34 15.96 16.24
C ALA A 266 -3.53 15.77 15.28
N GLN A 267 -3.77 14.53 14.82
CA GLN A 267 -4.86 14.21 13.90
C GLN A 267 -6.19 13.90 14.60
N SER A 268 -6.25 13.85 15.94
CA SER A 268 -7.46 13.48 16.67
C SER A 268 -7.92 14.56 17.67
N PRO A 269 -8.64 15.62 17.22
CA PRO A 269 -9.32 16.49 18.17
C PRO A 269 -10.70 15.96 18.64
N VAL A 270 -11.40 15.05 17.93
CA VAL A 270 -12.84 14.78 18.24
C VAL A 270 -13.36 13.33 18.07
N LEU A 271 -12.74 12.39 17.34
CA LEU A 271 -13.41 11.11 16.99
C LEU A 271 -12.57 9.83 17.28
N GLY A 272 -12.37 9.52 18.56
CA GLY A 272 -11.63 8.35 19.04
C GLY A 272 -12.27 6.96 18.84
N VAL A 273 -13.12 6.75 17.83
CA VAL A 273 -13.70 5.42 17.49
C VAL A 273 -13.42 5.04 16.04
N LEU A 274 -13.64 5.96 15.10
CA LEU A 274 -13.41 5.74 13.67
C LEU A 274 -11.92 5.88 13.29
N ALA A 275 -11.16 6.64 14.09
CA ALA A 275 -9.74 6.86 13.89
C ALA A 275 -8.90 5.57 13.88
N ASN A 276 -9.32 4.51 14.60
CA ASN A 276 -8.51 3.29 14.70
C ASN A 276 -8.60 2.40 13.45
N ASP A 277 -9.78 2.22 12.87
CA ASP A 277 -9.94 1.37 11.69
C ASP A 277 -9.32 2.03 10.46
N GLU A 278 -9.52 3.34 10.30
CA GLU A 278 -8.89 4.14 9.24
C GLU A 278 -7.37 4.17 9.40
N LEU A 279 -6.84 4.44 10.60
CA LEU A 279 -5.41 4.37 10.88
C LEU A 279 -4.84 2.97 10.59
N LEU A 280 -5.56 1.91 10.97
CA LEU A 280 -5.17 0.54 10.70
C LEU A 280 -5.07 0.28 9.19
N ARG A 281 -6.06 0.73 8.40
CA ARG A 281 -6.03 0.65 6.94
C ARG A 281 -4.87 1.45 6.35
N ASN A 282 -4.64 2.66 6.84
CA ASN A 282 -3.54 3.52 6.39
C ASN A 282 -2.19 2.85 6.65
N LEU A 283 -1.98 2.29 7.84
CA LEU A 283 -0.76 1.54 8.17
C LEU A 283 -0.59 0.30 7.28
N ARG A 284 -1.67 -0.43 6.98
CA ARG A 284 -1.62 -1.57 6.05
C ARG A 284 -1.25 -1.13 4.63
N MET A 285 -1.86 -0.06 4.11
CA MET A 285 -1.51 0.50 2.79
C MET A 285 -0.04 0.91 2.75
N LEU A 286 0.44 1.61 3.79
CA LEU A 286 1.84 2.02 3.91
C LEU A 286 2.79 0.82 3.98
N ALA A 287 2.43 -0.23 4.73
CA ALA A 287 3.23 -1.45 4.79
C ALA A 287 3.39 -2.10 3.41
N VAL A 288 2.33 -2.11 2.59
CA VAL A 288 2.38 -2.63 1.21
C VAL A 288 3.17 -1.71 0.29
N PHE A 289 3.00 -0.39 0.41
CA PHE A 289 3.69 0.60 -0.42
C PHE A 289 5.19 0.63 -0.19
N ILE A 290 5.63 0.58 1.08
CA ILE A 290 7.06 0.65 1.43
C ILE A 290 7.77 -0.71 1.31
N CYS A 291 7.05 -1.82 1.42
CA CYS A 291 7.67 -3.14 1.37
C CYS A 291 8.37 -3.33 0.02
N PRO A 292 9.68 -3.63 -0.04
CA PRO A 292 10.35 -3.82 -1.32
C PRO A 292 9.72 -4.97 -2.11
N ALA A 293 9.54 -6.14 -1.49
CA ALA A 293 9.05 -7.35 -2.14
C ALA A 293 7.85 -7.96 -1.39
N PRO A 294 6.65 -7.34 -1.40
CA PRO A 294 5.49 -7.83 -0.65
C PRO A 294 5.06 -9.23 -1.06
N GLU A 295 5.33 -9.64 -2.31
CA GLU A 295 5.07 -10.98 -2.78
C GLU A 295 5.91 -12.05 -2.08
N LYS A 296 7.08 -11.67 -1.54
CA LYS A 296 7.96 -12.56 -0.78
C LYS A 296 7.81 -12.39 0.73
N HIS A 297 7.06 -11.40 1.20
CA HIS A 297 7.00 -11.03 2.62
C HIS A 297 5.71 -11.53 3.26
N GLU A 298 5.80 -12.62 4.04
CA GLU A 298 4.63 -13.30 4.59
C GLU A 298 3.82 -12.42 5.55
N GLU A 299 4.49 -11.70 6.43
CA GLU A 299 3.89 -10.82 7.44
C GLU A 299 3.08 -9.69 6.77
N VAL A 300 3.64 -9.07 5.73
CA VAL A 300 2.93 -8.06 4.93
C VAL A 300 1.73 -8.68 4.21
N ARG A 301 1.87 -9.90 3.64
CA ARG A 301 0.73 -10.57 3.00
C ARG A 301 -0.39 -10.87 3.99
N ASN A 302 -0.05 -11.35 5.19
CA ASN A 302 -1.02 -11.80 6.18
C ASN A 302 -1.67 -10.65 6.94
N HIS A 303 -0.91 -9.61 7.30
CA HIS A 303 -1.38 -8.54 8.17
C HIS A 303 -1.74 -7.24 7.43
N ALA A 304 -1.32 -7.09 6.17
CA ALA A 304 -1.66 -5.92 5.36
C ALA A 304 -2.47 -6.27 4.11
N VAL A 305 -1.95 -7.12 3.22
CA VAL A 305 -2.62 -7.41 1.94
C VAL A 305 -3.92 -8.16 2.16
N ASP A 306 -3.91 -9.25 2.92
CA ASP A 306 -5.09 -10.10 3.12
C ASP A 306 -6.27 -9.33 3.78
N PRO A 307 -6.06 -8.53 4.84
CA PRO A 307 -7.12 -7.67 5.36
C PRO A 307 -7.63 -6.65 4.33
N LEU A 308 -6.75 -6.00 3.54
CA LEU A 308 -7.18 -5.05 2.50
C LEU A 308 -7.97 -5.72 1.37
N VAL A 309 -7.62 -6.96 1.01
CA VAL A 309 -8.36 -7.78 0.03
C VAL A 309 -9.76 -8.13 0.54
N LYS A 310 -9.90 -8.39 1.85
CA LYS A 310 -11.16 -8.78 2.50
C LYS A 310 -12.03 -7.60 2.92
N ASP A 311 -11.47 -6.41 3.02
CA ASP A 311 -12.18 -5.22 3.49
C ASP A 311 -13.29 -4.80 2.49
N ALA A 312 -14.45 -4.46 3.05
CA ALA A 312 -15.65 -4.10 2.30
C ALA A 312 -15.55 -2.71 1.62
N CYS A 313 -14.61 -1.86 2.02
CA CYS A 313 -14.41 -0.53 1.44
C CYS A 313 -13.78 -0.56 0.03
N GLY A 314 -13.44 -1.75 -0.49
CA GLY A 314 -13.07 -1.91 -1.89
C GLY A 314 -11.68 -1.37 -2.25
N TYR A 315 -10.70 -1.51 -1.34
CA TYR A 315 -9.29 -1.14 -1.59
C TYR A 315 -8.65 -1.92 -2.73
N VAL A 316 -9.14 -3.13 -2.98
CA VAL A 316 -8.63 -4.05 -3.99
C VAL A 316 -9.78 -4.43 -4.93
N SER A 317 -9.59 -4.19 -6.22
CA SER A 317 -10.53 -4.50 -7.28
C SER A 317 -10.71 -6.01 -7.47
N ALA A 318 -11.86 -6.42 -8.02
CA ALA A 318 -12.11 -7.84 -8.31
C ALA A 318 -11.04 -8.43 -9.25
N GLU A 319 -10.57 -7.66 -10.23
CA GLU A 319 -9.50 -8.04 -11.14
C GLU A 319 -8.18 -8.34 -10.40
N ALA A 320 -7.78 -7.45 -9.47
CA ALA A 320 -6.59 -7.70 -8.66
C ALA A 320 -6.76 -8.91 -7.73
N LYS A 321 -7.94 -9.11 -7.15
CA LYS A 321 -8.24 -10.31 -6.33
C LYS A 321 -8.11 -11.59 -7.14
N GLU A 322 -8.60 -11.60 -8.37
CA GLU A 322 -8.46 -12.74 -9.29
C GLU A 322 -6.99 -13.05 -9.59
N TRP A 323 -6.20 -12.02 -9.90
CA TRP A 323 -4.77 -12.19 -10.13
C TRP A 323 -4.03 -12.67 -8.88
N LEU A 324 -4.32 -12.11 -7.71
CA LEU A 324 -3.76 -12.58 -6.44
C LEU A 324 -4.13 -14.05 -6.17
N GLY A 325 -5.38 -14.45 -6.38
CA GLY A 325 -5.83 -15.83 -6.25
C GLY A 325 -5.10 -16.78 -7.20
N LYS A 326 -4.78 -16.36 -8.42
CA LYS A 326 -3.99 -17.15 -9.38
C LYS A 326 -2.54 -17.34 -8.97
N GLN A 327 -1.97 -16.40 -8.21
CA GLN A 327 -0.53 -16.36 -7.93
C GLN A 327 -0.14 -16.84 -6.52
N PHE A 328 -1.07 -16.88 -5.58
CA PHE A 328 -0.80 -17.24 -4.20
C PHE A 328 -1.84 -18.21 -3.65
N ASP A 329 -1.37 -19.35 -3.16
CA ASP A 329 -2.23 -20.44 -2.69
C ASP A 329 -3.18 -20.01 -1.57
N GLN A 330 -2.75 -19.07 -0.72
CA GLN A 330 -3.55 -18.51 0.37
C GLN A 330 -4.87 -17.83 -0.10
N TRP A 331 -5.00 -17.51 -1.38
CA TRP A 331 -6.18 -16.89 -1.97
C TRP A 331 -6.84 -17.75 -3.06
N ILE A 332 -6.40 -19.00 -3.26
CA ILE A 332 -6.98 -19.94 -4.25
C ILE A 332 -8.40 -20.39 -3.84
N GLU A 333 -8.69 -20.54 -2.54
CA GLU A 333 -9.95 -21.16 -2.07
C GLU A 333 -11.18 -20.23 -1.97
N ARG A 334 -11.22 -19.09 -2.67
CA ARG A 334 -12.36 -18.14 -2.55
C ARG A 334 -13.02 -17.71 -3.85
N VAL A 335 -12.68 -18.31 -4.99
CA VAL A 335 -13.33 -17.99 -6.27
C VAL A 335 -14.52 -18.92 -6.56
N GLU A 336 -14.60 -20.09 -5.92
CA GLU A 336 -15.62 -21.11 -6.24
C GLU A 336 -16.93 -21.01 -5.41
N GLY A 337 -17.01 -20.12 -4.41
CA GLY A 337 -18.12 -20.10 -3.43
C GLY A 337 -19.24 -19.06 -3.63
N GLN A 338 -19.17 -18.18 -4.63
CA GLN A 338 -20.15 -17.09 -4.82
C GLN A 338 -21.05 -17.22 -6.06
N GLY A 339 -20.97 -18.33 -6.80
CA GLY A 339 -21.76 -18.55 -8.02
C GLY A 339 -23.15 -19.15 -7.81
N GLU A 340 -23.43 -19.80 -6.67
CA GLU A 340 -24.67 -20.60 -6.52
C GLU A 340 -25.34 -20.34 -5.17
N ARG A 341 -26.06 -19.22 -5.07
CA ARG A 341 -27.16 -19.10 -4.11
C ARG A 341 -28.21 -18.10 -4.58
N GLY A 342 -28.65 -18.29 -5.82
CA GLY A 342 -29.89 -17.73 -6.33
C GLY A 342 -30.87 -18.88 -6.58
N GLY A 343 -31.97 -18.92 -5.81
CA GLY A 343 -33.17 -19.68 -6.16
C GLY A 343 -33.42 -20.95 -5.37
N ALA A 344 -34.11 -20.80 -4.22
CA ALA A 344 -35.28 -21.60 -3.89
C ALA A 344 -35.90 -21.04 -2.61
N SER A 345 -36.89 -20.18 -2.77
CA SER A 345 -37.85 -19.85 -1.73
C SER A 345 -38.82 -21.04 -1.60
N GLU A 346 -38.93 -21.63 -0.40
CA GLU A 346 -40.08 -22.45 -0.04
C GLU A 346 -40.88 -21.75 1.08
N PRO A 347 -42.22 -21.71 0.99
CA PRO A 347 -43.06 -21.04 1.97
C PRO A 347 -43.55 -22.01 3.06
N GLY A 348 -43.40 -21.57 4.30
CA GLY A 348 -44.39 -21.68 5.37
C GLY A 348 -44.71 -23.06 5.96
N HIS A 349 -44.51 -23.21 7.27
CA HIS A 349 -45.51 -23.85 8.14
C HIS A 349 -45.41 -23.30 9.56
N THR A 350 -46.47 -22.62 9.97
CA THR A 350 -46.80 -22.22 11.34
C THR A 350 -47.29 -23.43 12.14
N ALA A 351 -46.69 -23.71 13.30
CA ALA A 351 -47.32 -24.44 14.38
C ALA A 351 -46.61 -24.17 15.73
N GLU A 352 -47.16 -23.23 16.50
CA GLU A 352 -47.22 -23.31 17.97
C GLU A 352 -48.39 -24.25 18.36
N PRO A 353 -48.61 -24.62 19.65
CA PRO A 353 -47.70 -24.72 20.80
C PRO A 353 -47.91 -26.06 21.56
N GLN A 354 -47.07 -26.38 22.57
CA GLN A 354 -47.61 -26.85 23.86
C GLN A 354 -46.59 -26.86 25.00
N VAL A 355 -47.04 -26.24 26.08
CA VAL A 355 -46.50 -26.22 27.43
C VAL A 355 -46.70 -27.60 28.09
N ALA A 356 -45.66 -28.13 28.74
CA ALA A 356 -45.84 -29.11 29.82
C ALA A 356 -44.82 -28.88 30.93
N ARG A 357 -45.35 -28.48 32.09
CA ARG A 357 -44.71 -28.50 33.42
C ARG A 357 -44.67 -29.92 33.96
N THR A 358 -43.56 -30.29 34.61
CA THR A 358 -43.48 -31.22 35.76
C THR A 358 -42.09 -31.03 36.37
N SER A 359 -41.93 -30.36 37.53
CA SER A 359 -42.04 -30.86 38.91
C SER A 359 -41.08 -32.00 39.28
N LEU A 360 -40.07 -31.63 40.08
CA LEU A 360 -39.51 -32.32 41.26
C LEU A 360 -39.12 -33.80 41.16
N LYS A 361 -37.82 -34.06 41.29
CA LYS A 361 -37.24 -34.68 42.50
C LYS A 361 -35.81 -34.22 42.71
#